data_AF-A0A0J1GUJ2-F1
#
_entry.id   AF-A0A0J1GUJ2-F1
#
_cell.length_a   1.000
_cell.length_b   1.000
_cell.length_c   1.000
_cell.angle_alpha   90.00
_cell.angle_beta   90.00
_cell.angle_gamma   90.00
#
_symmetry.space_group_name_H-M   'P 1'
#
loop_
_entity.id
_entity.type
_entity.pdbx_description
1 polymer ?
#
loop_
_entity_poly.entity_id
_entity_poly.type
_entity_poly.pdbx_seq_one_letter_code
_entity_poly.pdbx_strand_id
1 'polypeptide(L)'
;MAWYEWPLILSSVFSQLAIGAFLVLAGVIFSGKLCFGQSDRLHRTMPALWLMLFSALFLREVTLILAAVGYKPSTEALMVIGFFALALVYWFAEKSLVGSDKFRKLLLAAAFVAGVAYLVHGLLLRNADWLVASHFIATTLCGGTLLAHASLVRAEHKVEEANKYLPLLGCFIGIVCLITGVPQLGDLAARYESAGELGPFVSQVVSLGLMIAAIGVWWMPALTKSKPALNVMTFALVLMFASSYFAAVGY
;
A
#
# COMPACT_ATOMS: atom_id res chain seq x y z
N MET A 1 0.40 7.24 22.38
CA MET A 1 0.58 5.81 22.06
C MET A 1 1.51 5.12 23.04
N ALA A 2 1.18 3.91 23.43
CA ALA A 2 2.08 3.06 24.19
C ALA A 2 2.99 2.26 23.23
N TRP A 3 4.25 2.08 23.61
CA TRP A 3 5.26 1.38 22.79
C TRP A 3 4.77 0.03 22.25
N TYR A 4 3.87 -0.68 22.95
CA TYR A 4 3.40 -2.01 22.54
C TYR A 4 2.52 -2.04 21.27
N GLU A 5 2.07 -0.90 20.73
CA GLU A 5 1.16 -0.84 19.58
C GLU A 5 1.86 -0.91 18.21
N TRP A 6 3.21 -0.85 18.19
CA TRP A 6 4.00 -0.92 16.96
C TRP A 6 3.69 -2.13 16.04
N PRO A 7 3.36 -3.35 16.54
CA PRO A 7 3.03 -4.47 15.66
C PRO A 7 1.74 -4.23 14.87
N LEU A 8 0.75 -3.58 15.49
CA LEU A 8 -0.54 -3.29 14.88
C LEU A 8 -0.41 -2.21 13.81
N ILE A 9 0.40 -1.19 14.10
CA ILE A 9 0.76 -0.13 13.14
C ILE A 9 1.45 -0.75 11.93
N LEU A 10 2.50 -1.54 12.17
CA LEU A 10 3.27 -2.17 11.10
C LEU A 10 2.42 -3.12 10.25
N SER A 11 1.52 -3.87 10.90
CA SER A 11 0.54 -4.71 10.20
C SER A 11 -0.31 -3.89 9.24
N SER A 12 -0.86 -2.76 9.68
CA SER A 12 -1.71 -1.93 8.82
C SER A 12 -0.94 -1.43 7.59
N VAL A 13 0.28 -0.91 7.77
CA VAL A 13 1.12 -0.42 6.67
C VAL A 13 1.45 -1.54 5.66
N PHE A 14 1.83 -2.72 6.14
CA PHE A 14 2.12 -3.85 5.25
C PHE A 14 0.91 -4.32 4.46
N SER A 15 -0.26 -4.45 5.11
CA SER A 15 -1.49 -4.85 4.43
C SER A 15 -1.92 -3.84 3.36
N GLN A 16 -1.91 -2.55 3.69
CA GLN A 16 -2.27 -1.46 2.78
C GLN A 16 -1.34 -1.39 1.57
N LEU A 17 -0.02 -1.41 1.78
CA LEU A 17 0.95 -1.38 0.69
C LEU A 17 0.81 -2.61 -0.23
N ALA A 18 0.67 -3.80 0.33
CA ALA A 18 0.61 -5.03 -0.45
C ALA A 18 -0.70 -5.15 -1.26
N ILE A 19 -1.85 -4.86 -0.65
CA ILE A 19 -3.15 -4.86 -1.33
C ILE A 19 -3.17 -3.79 -2.42
N GLY A 20 -2.74 -2.57 -2.09
CA GLY A 20 -2.64 -1.47 -3.04
C GLY A 20 -1.76 -1.78 -4.24
N ALA A 21 -0.59 -2.39 -4.01
CA ALA A 21 0.30 -2.81 -5.08
C ALA A 21 -0.34 -3.87 -5.97
N PHE A 22 -1.00 -4.87 -5.36
CA PHE A 22 -1.69 -5.90 -6.12
C PHE A 22 -2.81 -5.32 -7.00
N LEU A 23 -3.59 -4.34 -6.51
CA LEU A 23 -4.64 -3.70 -7.32
C LEU A 23 -4.09 -3.08 -8.60
N VAL A 24 -2.97 -2.35 -8.50
CA VAL A 24 -2.31 -1.75 -9.66
C VAL A 24 -1.72 -2.82 -10.59
N LEU A 25 -1.03 -3.82 -10.03
CA LEU A 25 -0.46 -4.92 -10.83
C LEU A 25 -1.53 -5.72 -11.56
N ALA A 26 -2.66 -6.02 -10.90
CA ALA A 26 -3.80 -6.68 -11.52
C ALA A 26 -4.34 -5.86 -12.70
N GLY A 27 -4.47 -4.54 -12.55
CA GLY A 27 -4.84 -3.64 -13.65
C GLY A 27 -3.87 -3.70 -14.82
N VAL A 28 -2.56 -3.74 -14.55
CA VAL A 28 -1.52 -3.88 -15.59
C VAL A 28 -1.59 -5.25 -16.27
N ILE A 29 -1.82 -6.33 -15.52
CA ILE A 29 -1.98 -7.68 -16.08
C ILE A 29 -3.24 -7.75 -16.95
N PHE A 30 -4.37 -7.17 -16.51
CA PHE A 30 -5.59 -7.09 -17.30
C PHE A 30 -5.44 -6.30 -18.59
N SER A 31 -4.55 -5.31 -18.63
CA SER A 31 -4.29 -4.55 -19.85
C SER A 31 -3.73 -5.39 -20.99
N GLY A 32 -3.18 -6.59 -20.70
CA GLY A 32 -2.61 -7.49 -21.71
C GLY A 32 -1.34 -6.95 -22.39
N LYS A 33 -0.81 -5.81 -21.96
CA LYS A 33 0.37 -5.17 -22.57
C LYS A 33 1.70 -5.84 -22.19
N LEU A 34 1.70 -6.73 -21.18
CA LEU A 34 2.88 -7.47 -20.77
C LEU A 34 3.05 -8.70 -21.67
N CYS A 35 4.26 -8.89 -22.22
CA CYS A 35 4.57 -10.14 -22.92
C CYS A 35 4.68 -11.30 -21.93
N PHE A 36 4.54 -12.54 -22.42
CA PHE A 36 4.57 -13.74 -21.56
C PHE A 36 5.80 -13.78 -20.62
N GLY A 37 6.99 -13.48 -21.13
CA GLY A 37 8.21 -13.44 -20.32
C GLY A 37 8.24 -12.32 -19.27
N GLN A 38 7.61 -11.18 -19.54
CA GLN A 38 7.46 -10.11 -18.54
C GLN A 38 6.43 -10.46 -17.48
N SER A 39 5.32 -11.09 -17.88
CA SER A 39 4.32 -11.60 -16.95
C SER A 39 4.94 -12.62 -16.00
N ASP A 40 5.71 -13.60 -16.51
CA ASP A 40 6.39 -14.59 -15.66
C ASP A 40 7.35 -13.93 -14.66
N ARG A 41 8.19 -12.99 -15.13
CA ARG A 41 9.10 -12.24 -14.23
C ARG A 41 8.35 -11.42 -13.20
N LEU A 42 7.21 -10.82 -13.55
CA LEU A 42 6.37 -10.10 -12.60
C LEU A 42 5.79 -11.04 -11.54
N HIS A 43 5.28 -12.22 -11.93
CA HIS A 43 4.79 -13.20 -10.96
C HIS A 43 5.90 -13.69 -10.01
N ARG A 44 7.17 -13.70 -10.44
CA ARG A 44 8.32 -14.00 -9.57
C ARG A 44 8.61 -12.91 -8.53
N THR A 45 8.11 -11.69 -8.68
CA THR A 45 8.26 -10.63 -7.68
C THR A 45 7.15 -10.63 -6.62
N MET A 46 5.98 -11.18 -6.96
CA MET A 46 4.80 -11.24 -6.07
C MET A 46 5.02 -11.93 -4.70
N PRO A 47 5.94 -12.90 -4.50
CA PRO A 47 6.26 -13.42 -3.17
C PRO A 47 6.61 -12.36 -2.13
N ALA A 48 7.14 -11.19 -2.54
CA ALA A 48 7.34 -10.08 -1.62
C ALA A 48 6.02 -9.55 -1.04
N LEU A 49 4.95 -9.45 -1.85
CA LEU A 49 3.61 -9.05 -1.41
C LEU A 49 3.04 -10.08 -0.43
N TRP A 50 3.24 -11.37 -0.70
CA TRP A 50 2.79 -12.46 0.16
C TRP A 50 3.49 -12.43 1.52
N LEU A 51 4.80 -12.17 1.52
CA LEU A 51 5.56 -12.02 2.76
C LEU A 51 5.09 -10.81 3.58
N MET A 52 4.75 -9.69 2.92
CA MET A 52 4.19 -8.52 3.60
C MET A 52 2.82 -8.83 4.21
N LEU A 53 1.91 -9.48 3.48
CA LEU A 53 0.58 -9.84 4.00
C LEU A 53 0.66 -10.87 5.12
N PHE A 54 1.52 -11.88 4.98
CA PHE A 54 1.78 -12.84 6.05
C PHE A 54 2.32 -12.15 7.30
N SER A 55 3.33 -11.29 7.14
CA SER A 55 3.90 -10.51 8.25
C SER A 55 2.86 -9.62 8.91
N ALA A 56 1.99 -8.98 8.12
CA ALA A 56 0.91 -8.15 8.63
C ALA A 56 -0.04 -8.95 9.54
N LEU A 57 -0.60 -10.03 9.00
CA LEU A 57 -1.52 -10.89 9.74
C LEU A 57 -0.86 -11.51 10.97
N PHE A 58 0.39 -11.96 10.84
CA PHE A 58 1.13 -12.54 11.96
C PHE A 58 1.33 -11.52 13.09
N LEU A 59 1.83 -10.32 12.78
CA LEU A 59 2.03 -9.26 13.78
C LEU A 59 0.71 -8.90 14.45
N ARG A 60 -0.37 -8.72 13.68
CA ARG A 60 -1.67 -8.35 14.22
C ARG A 60 -2.26 -9.43 15.12
N GLU A 61 -2.42 -10.64 14.59
CA GLU A 61 -3.19 -11.66 15.30
C GLU A 61 -2.42 -12.22 16.48
N VAL A 62 -1.09 -12.36 16.41
CA VAL A 62 -0.30 -12.76 17.58
C VAL A 62 -0.42 -11.73 18.70
N THR A 63 -0.29 -10.44 18.38
CA THR A 63 -0.44 -9.37 19.39
C THR A 63 -1.83 -9.39 20.03
N LEU A 64 -2.91 -9.55 19.25
CA LEU A 64 -4.28 -9.57 19.78
C LEU A 64 -4.60 -10.84 20.56
N ILE A 65 -4.10 -12.00 20.13
CA ILE A 65 -4.27 -13.28 20.86
C ILE A 65 -3.59 -13.20 22.23
N LEU A 66 -2.39 -12.61 22.31
CA LEU A 66 -1.66 -12.46 23.57
C LEU A 66 -2.31 -11.43 24.51
N ALA A 67 -3.04 -10.45 23.96
CA ALA A 67 -3.66 -9.37 24.73
C ALA A 67 -5.10 -9.66 25.20
N ALA A 68 -5.81 -10.63 24.61
CA ALA A 68 -7.25 -10.80 24.80
C ALA A 68 -7.67 -12.14 25.42
N VAL A 69 -8.63 -12.11 26.35
CA VAL A 69 -9.39 -13.28 26.80
C VAL A 69 -10.62 -13.43 25.89
N GLY A 70 -10.56 -14.32 24.90
CA GLY A 70 -11.66 -14.56 23.94
C GLY A 70 -11.49 -13.88 22.58
N TYR A 71 -10.32 -14.05 21.97
CA TYR A 71 -9.95 -13.47 20.68
C TYR A 71 -10.92 -13.84 19.54
N LYS A 72 -11.31 -12.81 18.77
CA LYS A 72 -12.04 -12.94 17.50
C LYS A 72 -11.38 -12.02 16.46
N PRO A 73 -11.10 -12.51 15.24
CA PRO A 73 -10.52 -11.68 14.19
C PRO A 73 -11.49 -10.56 13.81
N SER A 74 -10.96 -9.36 13.57
CA SER A 74 -11.77 -8.23 13.11
C SER A 74 -12.24 -8.44 11.66
N THR A 75 -13.29 -7.73 11.27
CA THR A 75 -13.77 -7.73 9.87
C THR A 75 -12.66 -7.35 8.89
N GLU A 76 -11.83 -6.36 9.24
CA GLU A 76 -10.68 -5.96 8.42
C GLU A 76 -9.66 -7.10 8.25
N ALA A 77 -9.34 -7.82 9.34
CA ALA A 77 -8.46 -8.98 9.27
C ALA A 77 -9.03 -10.10 8.39
N LEU A 78 -10.33 -10.39 8.52
CA LEU A 78 -11.02 -11.38 7.68
C LEU A 78 -10.99 -10.99 6.20
N MET A 79 -11.13 -9.71 5.86
CA MET A 79 -10.99 -9.22 4.48
C MET A 79 -9.55 -9.40 3.97
N VAL A 80 -8.54 -9.09 4.79
CA VAL A 80 -7.13 -9.28 4.42
C VAL A 80 -6.81 -10.76 4.22
N ILE A 81 -7.31 -11.65 5.09
CA ILE A 81 -7.17 -13.11 4.96
C ILE A 81 -7.84 -13.60 3.67
N GLY A 82 -9.08 -13.18 3.41
CA GLY A 82 -9.83 -13.56 2.21
C GLY A 82 -9.14 -13.09 0.93
N PHE A 83 -8.69 -11.83 0.91
CA PHE A 83 -7.88 -11.29 -0.18
C PHE A 83 -6.60 -12.09 -0.38
N PHE A 84 -5.85 -12.36 0.69
CA PHE A 84 -4.57 -13.07 0.62
C PHE A 84 -4.75 -14.49 0.08
N ALA A 85 -5.79 -15.20 0.54
CA ALA A 85 -6.13 -16.53 0.03
C ALA A 85 -6.46 -16.51 -1.47
N LEU A 86 -7.33 -15.59 -1.92
CA LEU A 86 -7.69 -15.46 -3.33
C LEU A 86 -6.49 -15.10 -4.20
N ALA A 87 -5.64 -14.17 -3.73
CA ALA A 87 -4.46 -13.72 -4.44
C ALA A 87 -3.39 -14.82 -4.54
N LEU A 88 -3.21 -15.63 -3.49
CA LEU A 88 -2.34 -16.82 -3.54
C LEU A 88 -2.88 -17.89 -4.49
N VAL A 89 -4.17 -18.20 -4.44
CA VAL A 89 -4.80 -19.17 -5.36
C VAL A 89 -4.61 -18.73 -6.80
N TYR A 90 -4.85 -17.46 -7.11
CA TYR A 90 -4.53 -16.87 -8.41
C TYR A 90 -3.05 -17.07 -8.77
N TRP A 91 -2.14 -16.68 -7.88
CA TRP A 91 -0.70 -16.73 -8.14
C TRP A 91 -0.19 -18.15 -8.42
N PHE A 92 -0.65 -19.14 -7.64
CA PHE A 92 -0.32 -20.55 -7.88
C PHE A 92 -0.92 -21.04 -9.20
N ALA A 93 -2.18 -20.70 -9.49
CA ALA A 93 -2.82 -21.09 -10.74
C ALA A 93 -2.10 -20.51 -11.97
N GLU A 94 -1.66 -19.25 -11.91
CA GLU A 94 -0.90 -18.61 -13.00
C GLU A 94 0.50 -19.19 -13.14
N LYS A 95 1.23 -19.39 -12.04
CA LYS A 95 2.60 -19.93 -12.07
C LYS A 95 2.66 -21.38 -12.53
N SER A 96 1.71 -22.21 -12.10
CA SER A 96 1.62 -23.62 -12.48
C SER A 96 0.79 -23.84 -13.74
N LEU A 97 0.30 -22.77 -14.39
CA LEU A 97 -0.57 -22.81 -15.57
C LEU A 97 -1.79 -23.73 -15.38
N VAL A 98 -2.36 -23.74 -14.17
CA VAL A 98 -3.51 -24.60 -13.81
C VAL A 98 -4.78 -24.04 -14.42
N GLY A 99 -5.54 -24.90 -15.09
CA GLY A 99 -6.83 -24.54 -15.70
C GLY A 99 -6.71 -23.71 -16.97
N SER A 100 -7.85 -23.17 -17.43
CA SER A 100 -7.92 -22.34 -18.64
C SER A 100 -7.47 -20.90 -18.37
N ASP A 101 -7.06 -20.17 -19.42
CA ASP A 101 -6.73 -18.73 -19.32
C ASP A 101 -7.92 -17.90 -18.75
N LYS A 102 -9.15 -18.24 -19.16
CA LYS A 102 -10.36 -17.61 -18.62
C LYS A 102 -10.52 -17.84 -17.12
N PHE A 103 -10.22 -19.05 -16.65
CA PHE A 103 -10.29 -19.39 -15.23
C PHE A 103 -9.28 -18.57 -14.41
N ARG A 104 -8.04 -18.43 -14.88
CA ARG A 104 -7.01 -17.65 -14.18
C ARG A 104 -7.33 -16.16 -14.16
N LYS A 105 -7.87 -15.62 -15.25
CA LYS A 105 -8.40 -14.24 -15.29
C LYS A 105 -9.57 -14.02 -14.33
N LEU A 106 -10.45 -15.03 -14.16
CA LEU A 106 -11.53 -14.96 -13.19
C LEU A 106 -10.99 -14.94 -11.75
N LEU A 107 -9.96 -15.74 -11.44
CA LEU A 107 -9.28 -15.71 -10.14
C LEU A 107 -8.62 -14.34 -9.88
N LEU A 108 -7.94 -13.78 -10.89
CA LEU A 108 -7.39 -12.43 -10.80
C LEU A 108 -8.49 -11.39 -10.52
N ALA A 109 -9.64 -11.51 -11.20
CA ALA A 109 -10.77 -10.59 -11.02
C ALA A 109 -11.36 -10.72 -9.62
N ALA A 110 -11.50 -11.94 -9.09
CA ALA A 110 -11.97 -12.17 -7.74
C ALA A 110 -11.03 -11.54 -6.69
N ALA A 111 -9.71 -11.73 -6.84
CA ALA A 111 -8.72 -11.11 -5.96
C ALA A 111 -8.73 -9.58 -6.07
N PHE A 112 -8.87 -9.04 -7.29
CA PHE A 112 -8.99 -7.60 -7.52
C PHE A 112 -10.23 -7.01 -6.83
N VAL A 113 -11.40 -7.64 -7.00
CA VAL A 113 -12.65 -7.23 -6.35
C VAL A 113 -12.53 -7.30 -4.83
N ALA A 114 -11.89 -8.32 -4.28
CA ALA A 114 -11.65 -8.42 -2.84
C ALA A 114 -10.75 -7.27 -2.33
N GLY A 115 -9.72 -6.88 -3.09
CA GLY A 115 -8.87 -5.73 -2.76
C GLY A 115 -9.61 -4.40 -2.84
N VAL A 116 -10.50 -4.23 -3.82
CA VAL A 116 -11.39 -3.05 -3.91
C VAL A 116 -12.37 -3.01 -2.74
N ALA A 117 -12.95 -4.15 -2.36
CA ALA A 117 -13.83 -4.25 -1.20
C ALA A 117 -13.10 -3.86 0.10
N TYR A 118 -11.85 -4.31 0.28
CA TYR A 118 -11.00 -3.87 1.39
C TYR A 118 -10.80 -2.34 1.40
N LEU A 119 -10.46 -1.74 0.24
CA LEU A 119 -10.28 -0.30 0.12
C LEU A 119 -11.57 0.47 0.48
N VAL A 120 -12.71 0.07 -0.07
CA VAL A 120 -14.00 0.70 0.19
C VAL A 120 -14.37 0.59 1.67
N HIS A 121 -14.27 -0.60 2.25
CA HIS A 121 -14.57 -0.81 3.67
C HIS A 121 -13.61 -0.02 4.58
N GLY A 122 -12.32 0.02 4.23
CA GLY A 122 -11.31 0.78 4.96
C GLY A 122 -11.59 2.29 4.99
N LEU A 123 -12.11 2.84 3.89
CA LEU A 123 -12.55 4.24 3.79
C LEU A 123 -13.82 4.50 4.59
N LEU A 124 -14.80 3.60 4.51
CA LEU A 124 -16.05 3.72 5.26
C LEU A 124 -15.82 3.74 6.77
N LEU A 125 -14.90 2.90 7.27
CA LEU A 125 -14.51 2.87 8.68
C LEU A 125 -13.84 4.16 9.18
N ARG A 126 -13.24 4.93 8.28
CA ARG A 126 -12.43 6.12 8.58
C ARG A 126 -13.12 7.41 8.13
N ASN A 127 -14.40 7.35 7.78
CA ASN A 127 -15.11 8.50 7.20
C ASN A 127 -15.29 9.68 8.17
N ALA A 128 -15.25 9.42 9.48
CA ALA A 128 -15.35 10.44 10.51
C ALA A 128 -14.08 11.28 10.64
N ASP A 129 -12.91 10.69 10.34
CA ASP A 129 -11.60 11.32 10.53
C ASP A 129 -10.85 11.38 9.20
N TRP A 130 -11.02 12.48 8.48
CA TRP A 130 -10.44 12.64 7.13
C TRP A 130 -8.92 12.58 7.11
N LEU A 131 -8.25 12.80 8.25
CA LEU A 131 -6.79 12.61 8.38
C LEU A 131 -6.44 11.14 8.27
N VAL A 132 -7.18 10.29 8.98
CA VAL A 132 -6.98 8.83 8.99
C VAL A 132 -7.34 8.26 7.62
N ALA A 133 -8.41 8.77 7.01
CA ALA A 133 -8.81 8.40 5.65
C ALA A 133 -7.74 8.82 4.62
N SER A 134 -7.18 10.03 4.70
CA SER A 134 -6.18 10.52 3.75
C SER A 134 -4.88 9.72 3.85
N HIS A 135 -4.43 9.36 5.05
CA HIS A 135 -3.27 8.48 5.21
C HIS A 135 -3.55 7.05 4.74
N PHE A 136 -4.75 6.52 5.00
CA PHE A 136 -5.14 5.22 4.44
C PHE A 136 -5.09 5.23 2.90
N ILE A 137 -5.57 6.30 2.27
CA ILE A 137 -5.49 6.52 0.82
C ILE A 137 -4.02 6.64 0.37
N ALA A 138 -3.22 7.44 1.07
CA ALA A 138 -1.80 7.65 0.75
C ALA A 138 -1.04 6.32 0.77
N THR A 139 -1.14 5.56 1.87
CA THR A 139 -0.43 4.28 2.01
C THR A 139 -0.94 3.26 1.00
N THR A 140 -2.26 3.07 0.93
CA THR A 140 -2.85 2.02 0.09
C THR A 140 -2.68 2.35 -1.39
N LEU A 141 -3.08 3.53 -1.84
CA LEU A 141 -3.06 3.86 -3.26
C LEU A 141 -1.72 4.43 -3.71
N CYS A 142 -1.16 5.45 -3.06
CA CYS A 142 0.11 6.03 -3.50
C CYS A 142 1.28 5.08 -3.23
N GLY A 143 1.40 4.58 -2.00
CA GLY A 143 2.44 3.63 -1.62
C GLY A 143 2.30 2.28 -2.35
N GLY A 144 1.08 1.77 -2.49
CA GLY A 144 0.80 0.61 -3.32
C GLY A 144 1.20 0.79 -4.78
N THR A 145 0.87 1.93 -5.40
CA THR A 145 1.26 2.22 -6.80
C THR A 145 2.78 2.30 -6.95
N LEU A 146 3.48 2.91 -5.99
CA LEU A 146 4.94 2.94 -5.98
C LEU A 146 5.53 1.52 -5.88
N LEU A 147 4.98 0.66 -5.01
CA LEU A 147 5.43 -0.74 -4.85
C LEU A 147 5.13 -1.58 -6.09
N ALA A 148 3.99 -1.36 -6.74
CA ALA A 148 3.66 -1.96 -8.02
C ALA A 148 4.64 -1.52 -9.12
N HIS A 149 4.96 -0.23 -9.20
CA HIS A 149 5.94 0.28 -10.16
C HIS A 149 7.34 -0.31 -9.91
N ALA A 150 7.79 -0.36 -8.65
CA ALA A 150 9.04 -1.03 -8.30
C ALA A 150 9.06 -2.50 -8.71
N SER A 151 7.93 -3.22 -8.55
CA SER A 151 7.77 -4.62 -8.97
C SER A 151 7.83 -4.78 -10.48
N LEU A 152 7.24 -3.84 -11.24
CA LEU A 152 7.31 -3.80 -12.71
C LEU A 152 8.74 -3.53 -13.20
N VAL A 153 9.43 -2.57 -12.58
CA VAL A 153 10.84 -2.26 -12.88
C VAL A 153 11.73 -3.48 -12.62
N ARG A 154 11.53 -4.16 -11.48
CA ARG A 154 12.22 -5.42 -11.16
C ARG A 154 11.91 -6.54 -12.15
N ALA A 155 10.72 -6.54 -12.75
CA ALA A 155 10.34 -7.48 -13.80
C ALA A 155 10.85 -7.09 -15.21
N GLU A 156 11.58 -5.98 -15.33
CA GLU A 156 12.07 -5.44 -16.60
C GLU A 156 10.94 -5.27 -17.63
N HIS A 157 9.83 -4.67 -17.19
CA HIS A 157 8.74 -4.33 -18.09
C HIS A 157 9.22 -3.34 -19.17
N LYS A 158 8.62 -3.44 -20.37
CA LYS A 158 8.88 -2.53 -21.51
C LYS A 158 7.70 -1.59 -21.77
N VAL A 159 6.77 -1.49 -20.83
CA VAL A 159 5.57 -0.68 -20.96
C VAL A 159 5.93 0.76 -20.57
N GLU A 160 6.36 1.56 -21.53
CA GLU A 160 6.81 2.95 -21.30
C GLU A 160 5.71 3.82 -20.66
N GLU A 161 4.46 3.61 -21.06
CA GLU A 161 3.30 4.30 -20.47
C GLU A 161 3.20 4.08 -18.95
N ALA A 162 3.61 2.92 -18.42
CA ALA A 162 3.61 2.68 -16.98
C ALA A 162 4.65 3.54 -16.25
N ASN A 163 5.81 3.78 -16.88
CA ASN A 163 6.86 4.65 -16.32
C ASN A 163 6.41 6.13 -16.24
N LYS A 164 5.45 6.53 -17.06
CA LYS A 164 4.90 7.88 -17.10
C LYS A 164 3.65 8.03 -16.22
N TYR A 165 2.66 7.14 -16.38
CA TYR A 165 1.37 7.28 -15.71
C TYR A 165 1.39 6.86 -14.25
N LEU A 166 2.20 5.87 -13.86
CA LEU A 166 2.22 5.43 -12.45
C LEU A 166 2.76 6.52 -11.51
N PRO A 167 3.90 7.18 -11.80
CA PRO A 167 4.35 8.31 -10.99
C PRO A 167 3.36 9.48 -11.02
N LEU A 168 2.74 9.77 -12.18
CA LEU A 168 1.75 10.84 -12.29
C LEU A 168 0.50 10.57 -11.44
N LEU A 169 0.01 9.32 -11.45
CA LEU A 169 -1.08 8.87 -10.59
C LEU A 169 -0.70 9.00 -9.11
N GLY A 170 0.53 8.62 -8.75
CA GLY A 170 1.11 8.83 -7.43
C GLY A 170 1.10 10.29 -7.00
N CYS A 171 1.58 11.20 -7.86
CA CYS A 171 1.55 12.63 -7.61
C CYS A 171 0.12 13.15 -7.42
N PHE A 172 -0.82 12.71 -8.25
CA PHE A 172 -2.22 13.10 -8.13
C PHE A 172 -2.82 12.65 -6.79
N ILE A 173 -2.61 11.39 -6.40
CA ILE A 173 -3.06 10.86 -5.10
C ILE A 173 -2.40 11.65 -3.96
N GLY A 174 -1.09 11.91 -4.05
CA GLY A 174 -0.35 12.69 -3.06
C GLY A 174 -0.90 14.10 -2.88
N ILE A 175 -1.26 14.78 -3.97
CA ILE A 175 -1.90 16.11 -3.93
C ILE A 175 -3.25 16.03 -3.21
N VAL A 176 -4.08 15.05 -3.54
CA VAL A 176 -5.37 14.84 -2.86
C VAL A 176 -5.17 14.60 -1.35
N CYS A 177 -4.18 13.79 -0.98
CA CYS A 177 -3.85 13.54 0.42
C CYS A 177 -3.32 14.78 1.14
N LEU A 178 -2.55 15.64 0.46
CA LEU A 178 -2.08 16.91 1.04
C LEU A 178 -3.24 17.90 1.24
N ILE A 179 -4.11 18.05 0.25
CA ILE A 179 -5.28 18.94 0.34
C ILE A 179 -6.21 18.51 1.48
N THR A 180 -6.35 17.21 1.70
CA THR A 180 -7.21 16.67 2.76
C THR A 180 -6.54 16.62 4.13
N GLY A 181 -5.23 16.36 4.20
CA GLY A 181 -4.49 16.18 5.47
C GLY A 181 -3.89 17.46 6.06
N VAL A 182 -3.41 18.41 5.24
CA VAL A 182 -2.76 19.65 5.74
C VAL A 182 -3.69 20.51 6.61
N PRO A 183 -4.99 20.71 6.26
CA PRO A 183 -5.88 21.51 7.09
C PRO A 183 -6.01 21.00 8.54
N GLN A 184 -5.87 19.69 8.74
CA GLN A 184 -6.01 19.05 10.06
C GLN A 184 -4.75 19.16 10.93
N LEU A 185 -3.63 19.63 10.37
CA LEU A 185 -2.46 20.01 11.17
C LEU A 185 -2.76 21.20 12.09
N GLY A 186 -3.71 22.07 11.72
CA GLY A 186 -4.16 23.17 12.57
C GLY A 186 -4.83 22.67 13.85
N ASP A 187 -5.68 21.64 13.75
CA ASP A 187 -6.33 21.03 14.91
C ASP A 187 -5.30 20.35 15.84
N LEU A 188 -4.29 19.69 15.27
CA LEU A 188 -3.18 19.11 16.03
C LEU A 188 -2.31 20.16 16.71
N ALA A 189 -2.06 21.30 16.05
CA ALA A 189 -1.33 22.42 16.63
C ALA A 189 -2.10 23.03 17.82
N ALA A 190 -3.42 23.19 17.70
CA ALA A 190 -4.25 23.68 18.80
C ALA A 190 -4.27 22.71 20.00
N ARG A 191 -4.24 21.39 19.76
CA ARG A 191 -4.10 20.37 20.83
C ARG A 191 -2.73 20.43 21.50
N TYR A 192 -1.66 20.68 20.74
CA TYR A 192 -0.35 20.92 21.32
C TYR A 192 -0.34 22.16 22.23
N GLU A 193 -0.93 23.27 21.81
CA GLU A 193 -0.98 24.49 22.60
C GLU A 193 -1.83 24.35 23.88
N SER A 194 -2.93 23.60 23.81
CA SER A 194 -3.87 23.45 24.93
C SER A 194 -3.49 22.33 25.92
N ALA A 195 -2.94 21.22 25.44
CA ALA A 195 -2.69 20.02 26.24
C ALA A 195 -1.21 19.56 26.25
N GLY A 196 -0.32 20.23 25.52
CA GLY A 196 1.11 19.89 25.45
C GLY A 196 1.42 18.63 24.64
N GLU A 197 0.47 18.13 23.84
CA GLU A 197 0.60 16.87 23.09
C GLU A 197 1.42 17.04 21.79
N LEU A 198 2.74 17.18 21.93
CA LEU A 198 3.64 17.40 20.78
C LEU A 198 3.76 16.20 19.84
N GLY A 199 3.63 14.98 20.36
CA GLY A 199 3.91 13.73 19.64
C GLY A 199 3.12 13.58 18.33
N PRO A 200 1.77 13.61 18.38
CA PRO A 200 0.92 13.50 17.19
C PRO A 200 1.23 14.55 16.12
N PHE A 201 1.39 15.82 16.51
CA PHE A 201 1.72 16.90 15.58
C PHE A 201 3.04 16.63 14.83
N VAL A 202 4.12 16.32 15.55
CA VAL A 202 5.44 16.07 14.95
C VAL A 202 5.39 14.85 14.02
N SER A 203 4.74 13.76 14.43
CA SER A 203 4.63 12.57 13.59
C SER A 203 3.89 12.84 12.28
N GLN A 204 2.85 13.67 12.29
CA GLN A 204 2.11 13.99 11.06
C GLN A 204 2.91 14.91 10.13
N VAL A 205 3.64 15.89 10.67
CA VAL A 205 4.54 16.74 9.88
C VAL A 205 5.64 15.90 9.22
N VAL A 206 6.27 15.00 9.97
CA VAL A 206 7.29 14.08 9.45
C VAL A 206 6.70 13.16 8.38
N SER A 207 5.52 12.59 8.62
CA SER A 207 4.80 11.75 7.68
C SER A 207 4.60 12.46 6.32
N LEU A 208 4.01 13.65 6.34
CA LEU A 208 3.71 14.40 5.11
C LEU A 208 4.99 14.80 4.37
N GLY A 209 6.03 15.24 5.11
CA GLY A 209 7.34 15.56 4.54
C GLY A 209 7.98 14.36 3.84
N LEU A 210 7.96 13.18 4.47
CA LEU A 210 8.48 11.95 3.90
C LEU A 210 7.66 11.47 2.69
N MET A 211 6.34 11.66 2.70
CA MET A 211 5.48 11.36 1.55
C MET A 211 5.85 12.21 0.34
N ILE A 212 6.00 13.53 0.54
CA ILE A 212 6.42 14.47 -0.51
C ILE A 212 7.80 14.07 -1.05
N ALA A 213 8.75 13.77 -0.17
CA ALA A 213 10.08 13.32 -0.57
C ALA A 213 10.03 12.01 -1.37
N ALA A 214 9.23 11.03 -0.94
CA ALA A 214 9.05 9.76 -1.64
C ALA A 214 8.50 9.96 -3.05
N ILE A 215 7.47 10.79 -3.21
CA ILE A 215 6.88 11.11 -4.51
C ILE A 215 7.88 11.87 -5.38
N GLY A 216 8.60 12.84 -4.81
CA GLY A 216 9.64 13.59 -5.52
C GLY A 216 10.73 12.67 -6.08
N VAL A 217 11.29 11.79 -5.24
CA VAL A 217 12.27 10.77 -5.65
C VAL A 217 11.70 9.82 -6.70
N TRP A 218 10.46 9.38 -6.53
CA TRP A 218 9.79 8.49 -7.47
C TRP A 218 9.58 9.14 -8.84
N TRP A 219 9.32 10.44 -8.87
CA TRP A 219 9.07 11.20 -10.10
C TRP A 219 10.37 11.62 -10.82
N MET A 220 11.53 11.56 -10.15
CA MET A 220 12.84 11.94 -10.71
C MET A 220 13.18 11.32 -12.08
N PRO A 221 12.94 10.02 -12.34
CA PRO A 221 13.25 9.43 -13.65
C PRO A 221 12.44 10.07 -14.78
N ALA A 222 11.19 10.48 -14.53
CA ALA A 222 10.37 11.16 -15.52
C ALA A 222 10.88 12.58 -15.81
N LEU A 223 11.33 13.31 -14.78
CA LEU A 223 11.89 14.66 -14.91
C LEU A 223 13.25 14.64 -15.64
N THR A 224 14.09 13.66 -15.31
CA THR A 224 15.43 13.49 -15.91
C THR A 224 15.43 12.74 -17.23
N LYS A 225 14.25 12.31 -17.72
CA LYS A 225 14.08 11.48 -18.92
C LYS A 225 14.97 10.22 -18.88
N SER A 226 15.17 9.67 -17.70
CA SER A 226 15.98 8.48 -17.46
C SER A 226 15.07 7.26 -17.22
N LYS A 227 15.62 6.06 -17.40
CA LYS A 227 14.89 4.83 -17.09
C LYS A 227 14.75 4.69 -15.56
N PRO A 228 13.57 4.35 -15.02
CA PRO A 228 13.41 4.10 -13.60
C PRO A 228 14.37 3.01 -13.12
N ALA A 229 15.28 3.37 -12.22
CA ALA A 229 16.22 2.44 -11.63
C ALA A 229 15.65 1.84 -10.34
N LEU A 230 15.85 0.54 -10.13
CA LEU A 230 15.31 -0.16 -8.95
C LEU A 230 15.79 0.48 -7.64
N ASN A 231 17.04 0.93 -7.56
CA ASN A 231 17.57 1.57 -6.35
C ASN A 231 16.82 2.86 -5.99
N VAL A 232 16.43 3.65 -6.99
CA VAL A 232 15.65 4.88 -6.79
C VAL A 232 14.24 4.53 -6.31
N MET A 233 13.62 3.51 -6.91
CA MET A 233 12.29 3.02 -6.49
C MET A 233 12.32 2.48 -5.05
N THR A 234 13.35 1.71 -4.69
CA THR A 234 13.52 1.17 -3.34
C THR A 234 13.73 2.28 -2.32
N PHE A 235 14.51 3.31 -2.65
CA PHE A 235 14.68 4.46 -1.75
C PHE A 235 13.37 5.22 -1.55
N ALA A 236 12.62 5.49 -2.62
CA ALA A 236 11.28 6.07 -2.52
C ALA A 236 10.33 5.21 -1.68
N LEU A 237 10.40 3.88 -1.81
CA LEU A 237 9.60 2.95 -1.01
C LEU A 237 9.92 3.01 0.47
N VAL A 238 11.19 3.12 0.84
CA VAL A 238 11.61 3.28 2.24
C VAL A 238 11.06 4.58 2.82
N LEU A 239 11.13 5.69 2.07
CA LEU A 239 10.57 6.97 2.49
C LEU A 239 9.04 6.90 2.64
N MET A 240 8.35 6.26 1.69
CA MET A 240 6.90 6.09 1.74
C MET A 240 6.46 5.18 2.90
N PHE A 241 7.21 4.11 3.16
CA PHE A 241 6.96 3.23 4.30
C PHE A 241 7.16 3.97 5.63
N ALA A 242 8.24 4.74 5.77
CA ALA A 242 8.49 5.55 6.95
C ALA A 242 7.39 6.61 7.13
N SER A 243 6.98 7.28 6.05
CA SER A 243 5.84 8.20 6.04
C SER A 243 4.58 7.53 6.59
N SER A 244 4.21 6.36 6.04
CA SER A 244 3.02 5.60 6.43
C SER A 244 3.08 5.16 7.90
N TYR A 245 4.27 4.80 8.39
CA TYR A 245 4.49 4.45 9.79
C TYR A 245 4.29 5.66 10.71
N PHE A 246 4.91 6.80 10.39
CA PHE A 246 4.74 8.03 11.17
C PHE A 246 3.29 8.55 11.15
N ALA A 247 2.60 8.45 10.02
CA ALA A 247 1.17 8.75 9.92
C ALA A 247 0.37 7.96 10.94
N ALA A 248 0.63 6.65 11.02
CA ALA A 248 -0.08 5.74 11.90
C ALA A 248 0.29 5.91 13.39
N VAL A 249 1.52 6.34 13.70
CA VAL A 249 1.95 6.69 15.06
C VAL A 249 1.29 7.98 15.57
N GLY A 250 0.94 8.89 14.67
CA GLY A 250 0.34 10.17 15.02
C GLY A 250 -1.13 10.14 15.40
N TYR A 251 -1.65 8.98 15.82
CA TYR A 251 -3.02 8.75 16.25
C TYR A 251 -3.11 8.31 17.72
#